data_AF-A0A7R9R077-F1
#
_entry.id   AF-A0A7R9R077-F1
#
_cell.length_a   1.000
_cell.length_b   1.000
_cell.length_c   1.000
_cell.angle_alpha   90.00
_cell.angle_beta   90.00
_cell.angle_gamma   90.00
#
_symmetry.space_group_name_H-M   'P 1'
#
loop_
_entity.id
_entity.type
_entity.pdbx_description
1 polymer ?
#
loop_
_entity_poly.entity_id
_entity_poly.type
_entity_poly.pdbx_seq_one_letter_code
_entity_poly.pdbx_strand_id
1 'polypeptide(L)' 'MVSIEIVVKAPNQKCDDQTITCQLEWTVLSLKSHLSRVYPSKP' A
#
# COMPACT_ATOMS: atom_id res chain seq x y z
N MET A 1 0.48 -12.32 -14.81
CA MET A 1 0.27 -11.72 -13.48
C MET A 1 -0.22 -10.31 -13.67
N VAL A 2 -1.37 -9.96 -13.12
CA VAL A 2 -1.99 -8.64 -13.26
C VAL A 2 -1.67 -7.82 -12.02
N SER A 3 -1.08 -6.65 -12.22
CA SER A 3 -0.84 -5.66 -11.18
C SER A 3 -1.78 -4.47 -11.38
N ILE A 4 -2.28 -3.93 -10.28
CA ILE A 4 -3.10 -2.73 -10.25
C ILE A 4 -2.40 -1.65 -9.42
N GLU A 5 -2.63 -0.39 -9.76
CA GLU A 5 -2.20 0.73 -8.93
C GLU A 5 -3.31 1.10 -7.97
N ILE A 6 -2.98 1.21 -6.68
CA ILE A 6 -3.90 1.66 -5.65
C ILE A 6 -3.32 2.89 -4.95
N VAL A 7 -4.21 3.80 -4.55
CA VAL A 7 -3.84 4.98 -3.77
C VAL A 7 -4.14 4.72 -2.30
N VAL A 8 -3.11 4.76 -1.47
CA VAL A 8 -3.18 4.55 -0.02
C VAL A 8 -3.10 5.89 0.69
N LYS A 9 -4.18 6.25 1.39
CA LYS A 9 -4.32 7.52 2.10
C LYS A 9 -4.14 7.33 3.60
N ALA A 10 -3.35 8.20 4.22
CA ALA A 10 -3.22 8.20 5.68
C ALA A 10 -4.53 8.74 6.33
N PRO A 11 -4.98 8.14 7.45
CA PRO A 11 -6.26 8.51 8.08
C PRO A 11 -6.32 9.98 8.57
N ASN A 12 -5.17 10.61 8.82
CA ASN A 12 -5.05 12.00 9.23
C ASN A 12 -4.19 12.83 8.26
N GLN A 13 -3.93 12.32 7.05
CA GLN A 13 -3.08 12.94 6.04
C GLN A 13 -1.69 13.38 6.56
N LYS A 14 -1.17 12.77 7.63
CA LYS A 14 0.22 13.01 8.09
C LYS A 14 1.25 12.54 7.08
N CYS A 15 0.85 11.67 6.16
CA CYS A 15 1.63 11.27 5.00
C CYS A 15 0.77 11.53 3.76
N ASP A 16 1.41 12.03 2.70
CA ASP A 16 0.76 12.25 1.41
C ASP A 16 0.20 10.94 0.84
N ASP A 17 -0.77 11.07 -0.05
CA ASP A 17 -1.36 9.96 -0.79
C ASP A 17 -0.25 9.17 -1.52
N GLN A 18 -0.09 7.89 -1.18
CA GLN A 18 0.93 7.03 -1.77
C GLN A 18 0.30 6.16 -2.85
N THR A 19 0.81 6.23 -4.07
CA THR A 19 0.43 5.31 -5.14
C THR A 19 1.35 4.10 -5.08
N ILE A 20 0.78 2.90 -4.88
CA ILE A 20 1.54 1.65 -4.82
C ILE A 20 0.99 0.62 -5.79
N THR A 21 1.88 -0.22 -6.31
CA THR A 21 1.51 -1.37 -7.12
C THR A 21 1.09 -2.53 -6.23
N CYS A 22 -0.11 -3.06 -6.46
CA CYS A 22 -0.68 -4.20 -5.76
C CYS A 22 -0.91 -5.34 -6.76
N GLN A 23 -0.62 -6.57 -6.34
CA GLN A 23 -0.98 -7.75 -7.14
C GLN A 23 -2.42 -8.18 -6.78
N LEU A 24 -3.24 -8.49 -7.79
CA LEU A 24 -4.64 -8.86 -7.58
C LEU A 24 -4.83 -10.08 -6.66
N GLU A 25 -3.84 -10.96 -6.63
CA GLU A 25 -3.80 -12.19 -5.85
C GLU A 25 -3.41 -11.96 -4.37
N TRP A 26 -3.02 -10.73 -4.00
CA TRP A 26 -2.62 -10.43 -2.62
C TRP A 26 -3.81 -10.47 -1.67
N THR A 27 -3.61 -11.20 -0.57
CA THR A 27 -4.46 -11.03 0.62
C THR A 27 -4.18 -9.67 1.26
N VAL A 28 -5.11 -9.23 2.11
CA VAL A 28 -4.92 -8.01 2.93
C VAL A 28 -3.66 -8.10 3.78
N LEU A 29 -3.29 -9.29 4.27
CA LEU A 29 -2.06 -9.50 5.03
C LEU A 29 -0.81 -9.27 4.17
N SER A 30 -0.80 -9.81 2.94
CA SER A 30 0.28 -9.61 1.98
C SER A 30 0.46 -8.14 1.63
N LEU A 31 -0.65 -7.43 1.41
CA LEU A 31 -0.64 -5.99 1.16
C LEU A 31 -0.11 -5.20 2.36
N LYS A 32 -0.56 -5.50 3.58
CA LYS A 32 -0.04 -4.86 4.81
C LYS A 32 1.46 -5.11 5.00
N SER A 33 1.92 -6.34 4.73
CA SER A 33 3.33 -6.71 4.82
C SER A 33 4.19 -6.00 3.76
N HIS A 34 3.61 -5.70 2.60
CA HIS A 34 4.26 -4.88 1.58
C HIS A 34 4.33 -3.41 2.02
N LEU A 35 3.22 -2.86 2.51
CA LEU A 35 3.13 -1.49 3.01
C LEU A 35 4.13 -1.21 4.13
N SER A 36 4.35 -2.13 5.07
CA SER A 36 5.35 -1.94 6.13
C SER A 36 6.80 -1.78 5.62
N ARG A 37 7.07 -2.20 4.37
CA ARG A 37 8.38 -2.07 3.73
C ARG A 37 8.50 -0.82 2.87
N VAL A 38 7.45 -0.49 2.11
CA VAL A 38 7.50 0.56 1.07
C VAL A 38 6.89 1.89 1.51
N TYR A 39 5.99 1.88 2.49
CA TYR A 39 5.29 3.09 2.93
C TYR A 39 6.21 3.93 3.84
N PRO A 40 6.24 5.27 3.71
CA PRO A 40 7.18 6.13 4.44
C PRO A 40 7.16 5.97 5.97
N SER A 41 5.96 5.78 6.55
CA SER A 41 5.80 5.59 7.99
C SER A 41 6.00 4.16 8.47
N LYS A 42 6.25 3.20 7.55
CA LYS A 42 6.40 1.76 7.84
C LYS A 42 5.36 1.22 8.84
N PRO A 43 4.06 1.36 8.53
CA PRO A 43 2.99 0.95 9.43
C PRO A 43 2.93 -0.56 9.63
#